data_AF-A0A2V7IEH8-F1
#
_entry.id   AF-A0A2V7IEH8-F1
#
_cell.length_a   1.000
_cell.length_b   1.000
_cell.length_c   1.000
_cell.angle_alpha   90.00
_cell.angle_beta   90.00
_cell.angle_gamma   90.00
#
_symmetry.space_group_name_H-M   'P 1'
#
loop_
_entity.id
_entity.type
_entity.pdbx_description
1 polymer ?
#
loop_
_entity_poly.entity_id
_entity_poly.type
_entity_poly.pdbx_seq_one_letter_code
_entity_poly.pdbx_strand_id
1 'polypeptide(L)'
;MKRLSLVVPAVLLVVFVAGAGLPWAQSPSRQTPSASSAPLQAIVGQIVALLPRVAGEVIEVQGTTVTLSIGKREGLVPGAEMTLFREGRELRHPKTGEILGKTEKELGRLRIEQVQEAYSTGSVAPGIEVAAGDVARISAGKQRITVTALVAGVRDNVVEAALTEIVEGLNRSGRFQVAMGDQLGVWAAQQGIKPEQFLEGKGLVEAAARFKVDHLLALHFKTVERKPFVEARFFTPPSTAAAVASATFVPSSVRAAAPRERFSSGGDRQPPQPKQRSLLARILGGELEAGSYSSGENSIPLKEVGRFAFPILAMDVSVAPKDQIPRVVFTDGEKIWLYRVVERALEPEWTYD
;
A
#
# COMPACT_ATOMS: atom_id res chain seq x y z
N MET A 1 72.61 59.69 -14.49
CA MET A 1 72.51 58.49 -15.37
C MET A 1 71.15 57.84 -15.16
N LYS A 2 70.54 57.41 -16.27
CA LYS A 2 69.14 56.97 -16.48
C LYS A 2 68.73 55.69 -15.71
N ARG A 3 67.45 55.61 -15.33
CA ARG A 3 66.45 54.52 -15.53
C ARG A 3 65.15 54.90 -14.76
N LEU A 4 64.18 55.55 -15.40
CA LEU A 4 62.97 54.99 -16.08
C LEU A 4 62.29 53.86 -15.28
N SER A 5 61.19 54.11 -14.55
CA SER A 5 59.77 54.24 -14.98
C SER A 5 59.02 52.91 -15.05
N LEU A 6 58.09 52.69 -14.12
CA LEU A 6 56.70 52.24 -14.37
C LEU A 6 56.02 51.98 -13.01
N VAL A 7 54.86 52.60 -12.74
CA VAL A 7 53.60 51.89 -12.44
C VAL A 7 52.46 52.89 -12.68
N VAL A 8 51.52 52.47 -13.53
CA VAL A 8 50.27 53.12 -13.93
C VAL A 8 49.17 52.76 -12.93
N PRO A 9 48.26 53.66 -12.52
CA PRO A 9 47.00 53.25 -11.90
C PRO A 9 45.94 53.03 -12.99
N ALA A 10 45.45 51.80 -13.12
CA ALA A 10 44.32 51.46 -13.99
C ALA A 10 43.01 51.62 -13.22
N VAL A 11 42.17 52.51 -13.74
CA VAL A 11 40.77 52.74 -13.34
C VAL A 11 39.94 51.49 -13.67
N LEU A 12 39.26 50.91 -12.68
CA LEU A 12 38.33 49.80 -12.89
C LEU A 12 36.90 50.33 -13.05
N LEU A 13 36.33 50.04 -14.21
CA LEU A 13 34.99 50.42 -14.65
C LEU A 13 33.95 49.47 -14.02
N VAL A 14 33.04 50.00 -13.21
CA VAL A 14 31.90 49.25 -12.65
C VAL A 14 30.77 49.23 -13.68
N VAL A 15 30.49 48.05 -14.24
CA VAL A 15 29.29 47.81 -15.07
C VAL A 15 28.16 47.37 -14.15
N PHE A 16 27.13 48.21 -14.05
CA PHE A 16 25.83 47.83 -13.49
C PHE A 16 25.08 46.95 -14.50
N VAL A 17 24.96 45.65 -14.22
CA VAL A 17 23.97 44.79 -14.90
C VAL A 17 22.72 44.76 -14.03
N ALA A 18 21.67 45.39 -14.53
CA ALA A 18 20.33 45.29 -13.97
C ALA A 18 19.82 43.84 -14.14
N GLY A 19 19.75 43.10 -13.04
CA GLY A 19 19.16 41.76 -13.00
C GLY A 19 17.63 41.85 -13.00
N ALA A 20 17.03 41.83 -14.20
CA ALA A 20 15.63 41.47 -14.37
C ALA A 20 15.43 39.99 -13.98
N GLY A 21 14.31 39.70 -13.32
CA GLY A 21 14.04 38.42 -12.67
C GLY A 21 14.10 37.21 -13.59
N LEU A 22 14.67 36.13 -13.05
CA LEU A 22 14.41 34.77 -13.51
C LEU A 22 13.72 34.04 -12.35
N PRO A 23 12.47 33.56 -12.52
CA PRO A 23 11.85 32.68 -11.54
C PRO A 23 12.71 31.42 -11.44
N TRP A 24 13.10 31.09 -10.23
CA TRP A 24 13.94 29.94 -9.93
C TRP A 24 13.14 28.71 -10.38
N ALA A 25 13.55 28.14 -11.51
CA ALA A 25 13.01 26.88 -11.99
C ALA A 25 13.31 25.84 -10.92
N GLN A 26 12.26 25.43 -10.19
CA GLN A 26 12.31 24.26 -9.34
C GLN A 26 12.81 23.12 -10.22
N SER A 27 14.00 22.61 -9.92
CA SER A 27 14.47 21.37 -10.54
C SER A 27 13.36 20.33 -10.30
N PRO A 28 12.80 19.68 -11.33
CA PRO A 28 11.81 18.66 -11.10
C PRO A 28 12.44 17.65 -10.16
N SER A 29 11.79 17.46 -9.01
CA SER A 29 12.18 16.42 -8.07
C SER A 29 12.31 15.14 -8.87
N ARG A 30 13.53 14.61 -9.00
CA ARG A 30 13.71 13.23 -9.44
C ARG A 30 12.95 12.40 -8.42
N GLN A 31 11.73 12.01 -8.77
CA GLN A 31 11.05 10.94 -8.10
C GLN A 31 12.01 9.75 -8.16
N THR A 32 12.68 9.47 -7.06
CA THR A 32 13.38 8.20 -6.87
C THR A 32 12.36 7.12 -7.25
N PRO A 33 12.69 6.21 -8.19
CA PRO A 33 11.77 5.15 -8.55
C PRO A 33 11.36 4.46 -7.26
N SER A 34 10.05 4.44 -7.01
CA SER A 34 9.45 3.64 -5.94
C SER A 34 10.05 2.25 -6.06
N ALA A 35 10.77 1.83 -5.02
CA ALA A 35 11.51 0.59 -5.08
C ALA A 35 10.53 -0.53 -5.44
N SER A 36 10.76 -1.15 -6.61
CA SER A 36 9.68 -1.75 -7.39
C SER A 36 9.20 -3.02 -6.74
N SER A 37 7.92 -3.03 -6.37
CA SER A 37 7.24 -4.23 -5.93
C SER A 37 6.81 -5.16 -7.11
N ALA A 38 7.36 -4.85 -8.29
CA ALA A 38 7.16 -5.53 -9.56
C ALA A 38 7.20 -7.07 -9.49
N PRO A 39 8.07 -7.72 -8.71
CA PRO A 39 8.08 -9.19 -8.67
C PRO A 39 6.83 -9.80 -8.03
N LEU A 40 6.27 -9.19 -6.98
CA LEU A 40 5.02 -9.65 -6.37
C LEU A 40 3.82 -9.31 -7.26
N GLN A 41 3.85 -8.14 -7.91
CA GLN A 41 2.84 -7.77 -8.91
C GLN A 41 2.84 -8.72 -10.12
N ALA A 42 3.99 -9.29 -10.51
CA ALA A 42 4.06 -10.28 -11.57
C ALA A 42 3.30 -11.57 -11.22
N ILE A 43 3.39 -12.04 -9.97
CA ILE A 43 2.61 -13.19 -9.46
C ILE A 43 1.11 -12.88 -9.58
N VAL A 44 0.69 -11.70 -9.09
CA VAL A 44 -0.70 -11.25 -9.19
C VAL A 44 -1.15 -11.19 -10.65
N GLY A 45 -0.34 -10.63 -11.55
CA GLY A 45 -0.64 -10.53 -12.97
C GLY A 45 -0.88 -11.89 -13.63
N GLN A 46 -0.06 -12.89 -13.31
CA GLN A 46 -0.24 -14.27 -13.80
C GLN A 46 -1.58 -14.87 -13.33
N ILE A 47 -1.93 -14.69 -12.05
CA ILE A 47 -3.20 -15.19 -11.50
C ILE A 47 -4.41 -14.45 -12.11
N VAL A 48 -4.29 -13.13 -12.31
CA VAL A 48 -5.32 -12.33 -12.97
C VAL A 48 -5.56 -12.82 -14.40
N ALA A 49 -4.48 -13.09 -15.15
CA ALA A 49 -4.54 -13.57 -16.52
C ALA A 49 -5.13 -14.98 -16.65
N LEU A 50 -4.94 -15.84 -15.64
CA LEU A 50 -5.38 -17.25 -15.69
C LEU A 50 -6.91 -17.43 -15.61
N LEU A 51 -7.66 -16.45 -15.11
CA LEU A 51 -9.13 -16.54 -15.01
C LEU A 51 -9.80 -15.44 -15.86
N PRO A 52 -9.58 -15.39 -17.18
CA PRO A 52 -10.04 -14.28 -18.02
C PRO A 52 -11.55 -14.06 -17.89
N ARG A 53 -11.97 -12.79 -17.89
CA ARG A 53 -13.39 -12.44 -18.02
C ARG A 53 -13.78 -12.64 -19.48
N VAL A 54 -14.06 -13.88 -19.86
CA VAL A 54 -14.59 -14.14 -21.20
C VAL A 54 -16.06 -13.72 -21.17
N ALA A 55 -16.35 -12.64 -21.89
CA ALA A 55 -17.68 -12.09 -22.08
C ALA A 55 -17.94 -11.96 -23.57
N GLY A 56 -19.08 -12.45 -24.02
CA GLY A 56 -19.49 -12.41 -25.42
C GLY A 56 -20.98 -12.09 -25.53
N GLU A 57 -21.38 -11.62 -26.70
CA GLU A 57 -22.77 -11.33 -27.03
C GLU A 57 -23.36 -12.51 -27.80
N VAL A 58 -24.63 -12.77 -27.57
CA VAL A 58 -25.41 -13.72 -28.35
C VAL A 58 -25.70 -13.11 -29.72
N ILE A 59 -25.12 -13.69 -30.75
CA ILE A 59 -25.34 -13.26 -32.14
C ILE A 59 -26.62 -13.89 -32.69
N GLU A 60 -26.82 -15.19 -32.39
CA GLU A 60 -27.89 -15.98 -32.98
C GLU A 60 -28.40 -17.04 -32.00
N VAL A 61 -29.70 -17.31 -32.05
CA VAL A 61 -30.36 -18.36 -31.26
C VAL A 61 -31.15 -19.26 -32.21
N GLN A 62 -30.81 -20.55 -32.23
CA GLN A 62 -31.51 -21.59 -32.99
C GLN A 62 -32.02 -22.66 -32.02
N GLY A 63 -33.28 -22.56 -31.61
CA GLY A 63 -33.87 -23.47 -30.63
C GLY A 63 -33.16 -23.37 -29.28
N THR A 64 -32.46 -24.43 -28.87
CA THR A 64 -31.64 -24.46 -27.64
C THR A 64 -30.15 -24.18 -27.89
N THR A 65 -29.76 -24.01 -29.15
CA THR A 65 -28.37 -23.71 -29.53
C THR A 65 -28.19 -22.21 -29.69
N VAL A 66 -27.11 -21.68 -29.13
CA VAL A 66 -26.79 -20.26 -29.10
C VAL A 66 -25.39 -20.05 -29.68
N THR A 67 -25.25 -19.08 -30.57
CA THR A 67 -23.98 -18.66 -31.15
C THR A 67 -23.50 -17.39 -30.47
N LEU A 68 -22.27 -17.40 -29.95
CA LEU A 68 -21.65 -16.26 -29.28
C LEU A 68 -20.57 -15.59 -30.14
N SER A 69 -20.39 -14.28 -29.96
CA SER A 69 -19.35 -13.46 -30.61
C SER A 69 -17.93 -13.66 -30.09
N ILE A 70 -17.67 -14.76 -29.39
CA ILE A 70 -16.38 -15.08 -28.76
C ILE A 70 -15.93 -16.49 -29.12
N GLY A 71 -14.63 -16.67 -29.30
CA GLY A 71 -14.01 -17.93 -29.70
C GLY A 71 -12.69 -18.19 -28.97
N LYS A 72 -11.78 -18.89 -29.66
CA LYS A 72 -10.46 -19.26 -29.13
C LYS A 72 -9.57 -18.05 -28.87
N ARG A 73 -9.70 -16.99 -29.69
CA ARG A 73 -8.91 -15.76 -29.54
C ARG A 73 -9.10 -15.09 -28.19
N GLU A 74 -10.31 -15.18 -27.65
CA GLU A 74 -10.70 -14.61 -26.36
C GLU A 74 -10.43 -15.59 -25.19
N GLY A 75 -9.88 -16.77 -25.47
CA GLY A 75 -9.52 -17.78 -24.47
C GLY A 75 -10.67 -18.70 -24.07
N LEU A 76 -11.75 -18.79 -24.86
CA LEU A 76 -12.84 -19.71 -24.60
C LEU A 76 -12.43 -21.16 -24.91
N VAL A 77 -12.85 -22.10 -24.06
CA VAL A 77 -12.56 -23.53 -24.22
C VAL A 77 -13.86 -24.34 -24.36
N PRO A 78 -13.88 -25.41 -25.18
CA PRO A 78 -15.03 -26.31 -25.24
C PRO A 78 -15.36 -26.90 -23.86
N GLY A 79 -16.64 -27.03 -23.53
CA GLY A 79 -17.11 -27.49 -22.23
C GLY A 79 -17.17 -26.41 -21.14
N ALA A 80 -16.73 -25.17 -21.42
CA ALA A 80 -16.88 -24.06 -20.49
C ALA A 80 -18.35 -23.79 -20.19
N GLU A 81 -18.64 -23.45 -18.93
CA GLU A 81 -19.97 -22.98 -18.51
C GLU A 81 -19.97 -21.46 -18.39
N MET A 82 -20.99 -20.84 -18.98
CA MET A 82 -21.22 -19.40 -18.99
C MET A 82 -22.60 -19.09 -18.41
N THR A 83 -22.74 -17.92 -17.81
CA THR A 83 -24.01 -17.38 -17.35
C THR A 83 -24.50 -16.34 -18.34
N LEU A 84 -25.76 -16.42 -18.72
CA LEU A 84 -26.44 -15.48 -19.61
C LEU A 84 -27.11 -14.37 -18.82
N PHE A 85 -26.97 -13.14 -19.32
CA PHE A 85 -27.54 -11.94 -18.74
C PHE A 85 -28.26 -11.13 -19.82
N ARG A 86 -29.41 -10.55 -19.48
CA ARG A 86 -30.09 -9.56 -20.30
C ARG A 86 -29.80 -8.16 -19.75
N GLU A 87 -29.19 -7.32 -20.58
CA GLU A 87 -29.04 -5.90 -20.26
C GLU A 87 -30.40 -5.21 -20.31
N GLY A 88 -30.72 -4.47 -19.26
CA GLY A 88 -31.93 -3.68 -19.09
C GLY A 88 -31.63 -2.19 -19.17
N ARG A 89 -32.44 -1.39 -18.48
CA ARG A 89 -32.34 0.09 -18.51
C ARG A 89 -31.00 0.60 -18.00
N GLU A 90 -30.54 1.70 -18.59
CA GLU A 90 -29.42 2.49 -18.08
C GLU A 90 -29.75 3.08 -16.71
N LEU A 91 -28.85 2.90 -15.75
CA LEU A 91 -28.89 3.53 -14.45
C LEU A 91 -28.19 4.88 -14.57
N ARG A 92 -28.92 5.96 -14.28
CA ARG A 92 -28.40 7.33 -14.32
C ARG A 92 -28.40 7.92 -12.93
N HIS A 93 -27.32 8.59 -12.57
CA HIS A 93 -27.24 9.28 -11.29
C HIS A 93 -28.20 10.47 -11.29
N PRO A 94 -29.16 10.56 -10.35
CA PRO A 94 -30.26 11.53 -10.43
C PRO A 94 -29.80 12.99 -10.32
N LYS A 95 -28.62 13.25 -9.75
CA LYS A 95 -28.09 14.61 -9.57
C LYS A 95 -27.08 15.04 -10.64
N THR A 96 -26.32 14.10 -11.21
CA THR A 96 -25.24 14.41 -12.17
C THR A 96 -25.60 14.02 -13.60
N GLY A 97 -26.66 13.23 -13.80
CA GLY A 97 -27.05 12.70 -15.12
C GLY A 97 -26.08 11.66 -15.68
N GLU A 98 -25.00 11.34 -14.95
CA GLU A 98 -23.98 10.39 -15.36
C GLU A 98 -24.55 8.97 -15.44
N ILE A 99 -24.23 8.26 -16.52
CA ILE A 99 -24.63 6.87 -16.73
C ILE A 99 -23.72 6.00 -15.85
N LEU A 100 -24.30 5.41 -14.81
CA LEU A 100 -23.62 4.52 -13.86
C LEU A 100 -23.48 3.08 -14.39
N GLY A 101 -24.24 2.72 -15.42
CA GLY A 101 -24.24 1.41 -16.04
C GLY A 101 -25.61 1.01 -16.55
N LYS A 102 -25.83 -0.28 -16.81
CA LYS A 102 -27.14 -0.86 -17.14
C LYS A 102 -27.55 -1.86 -16.06
N THR A 103 -28.86 -2.03 -15.88
CA THR A 103 -29.38 -3.12 -15.03
C THR A 103 -29.11 -4.45 -15.74
N GLU A 104 -28.73 -5.50 -15.03
CA GLU A 104 -28.54 -6.84 -15.61
C GLU A 104 -29.53 -7.82 -14.97
N LYS A 105 -30.16 -8.67 -15.78
CA LYS A 105 -31.01 -9.78 -15.31
C LYS A 105 -30.37 -11.11 -15.70
N GLU A 106 -30.06 -11.95 -14.73
CA GLU A 106 -29.58 -13.32 -14.99
C GLU A 106 -30.71 -14.16 -15.61
N LEU A 107 -30.43 -14.80 -16.76
CA LEU A 107 -31.36 -15.66 -17.49
C LEU A 107 -31.13 -17.13 -17.16
N GLY A 108 -29.87 -17.55 -17.02
CA GLY A 108 -29.49 -18.91 -16.68
C GLY A 108 -28.10 -19.30 -17.21
N ARG A 109 -27.83 -20.60 -17.32
CA ARG A 109 -26.52 -21.15 -17.72
C ARG A 109 -26.52 -21.66 -19.17
N LEU A 110 -25.38 -21.46 -19.83
CA LEU A 110 -25.03 -21.91 -21.18
C LEU A 110 -23.79 -22.79 -21.09
N ARG A 111 -23.78 -23.92 -21.78
CA ARG A 111 -22.59 -24.79 -21.92
C ARG A 111 -22.03 -24.68 -23.32
N ILE A 112 -20.74 -24.39 -23.43
CA ILE A 112 -20.06 -24.28 -24.72
C ILE A 112 -19.77 -25.67 -25.28
N GLU A 113 -20.19 -25.92 -26.52
CA GLU A 113 -20.02 -27.20 -27.21
C GLU A 113 -18.86 -27.14 -28.20
N GLN A 114 -18.83 -26.10 -29.04
CA GLN A 114 -17.79 -25.91 -30.04
C GLN A 114 -17.22 -24.51 -29.94
N VAL A 115 -15.90 -24.41 -30.07
CA VAL A 115 -15.19 -23.13 -30.09
C VAL A 115 -14.40 -23.04 -31.37
N GLN A 116 -14.75 -22.05 -32.18
CA GLN A 116 -14.03 -21.66 -33.38
C GLN A 116 -13.11 -20.47 -33.07
N GLU A 117 -12.36 -20.02 -34.07
CA GLU A 117 -11.37 -18.96 -33.87
C GLU A 117 -11.99 -17.64 -33.41
N ALA A 118 -13.14 -17.26 -33.98
CA ALA A 118 -13.80 -15.96 -33.74
C ALA A 118 -15.23 -16.06 -33.17
N TYR A 119 -15.76 -17.26 -33.01
CA TYR A 119 -17.11 -17.48 -32.47
C TYR A 119 -17.19 -18.85 -31.79
N SER A 120 -18.26 -19.09 -31.05
CA SER A 120 -18.52 -20.36 -30.39
C SER A 120 -20.00 -20.68 -30.41
N THR A 121 -20.32 -21.96 -30.29
CA THR A 121 -21.68 -22.45 -30.15
C THR A 121 -21.82 -23.22 -28.86
N GLY A 122 -22.98 -23.05 -28.21
CA GLY A 122 -23.30 -23.73 -26.97
C GLY A 122 -24.78 -24.01 -26.85
N SER A 123 -25.14 -24.83 -25.87
CA SER A 123 -26.53 -25.17 -25.57
C SER A 123 -26.97 -24.59 -24.23
N VAL A 124 -28.21 -24.10 -24.20
CA VAL A 124 -28.87 -23.55 -23.00
C VAL A 124 -29.80 -24.59 -22.39
N ALA A 125 -30.00 -24.51 -21.07
CA ALA A 125 -30.98 -25.38 -20.42
C ALA A 125 -32.41 -25.10 -20.94
N PRO A 126 -33.27 -26.14 -21.05
CA PRO A 126 -34.65 -25.98 -21.49
C PRO A 126 -35.42 -25.00 -20.59
N GLY A 127 -36.24 -24.13 -21.21
CA GLY A 127 -37.07 -23.14 -20.49
C GLY A 127 -36.40 -21.78 -20.25
N ILE A 128 -35.16 -21.57 -20.72
CA ILE A 128 -34.50 -20.26 -20.71
C ILE A 128 -34.80 -19.53 -22.01
N GLU A 129 -35.40 -18.34 -21.93
CA GLU A 129 -35.64 -17.47 -23.08
C GLU A 129 -34.43 -16.58 -23.38
N VAL A 130 -33.62 -16.99 -24.36
CA VAL A 130 -32.44 -16.26 -24.85
C VAL A 130 -32.77 -15.55 -26.16
N ALA A 131 -32.25 -14.34 -26.34
CA ALA A 131 -32.38 -13.55 -27.55
C ALA A 131 -31.02 -13.04 -28.03
N ALA A 132 -30.95 -12.68 -29.33
CA ALA A 132 -29.81 -11.94 -29.85
C ALA A 132 -29.65 -10.62 -29.09
N GLY A 133 -28.41 -10.28 -28.74
CA GLY A 133 -28.09 -9.14 -27.87
C GLY A 133 -28.00 -9.45 -26.38
N ASP A 134 -28.36 -10.66 -25.94
CA ASP A 134 -28.06 -11.09 -24.57
C ASP A 134 -26.54 -11.30 -24.39
N VAL A 135 -26.03 -11.15 -23.17
CA VAL A 135 -24.59 -11.22 -22.87
C VAL A 135 -24.30 -12.50 -22.11
N ALA A 136 -23.39 -13.33 -22.63
CA ALA A 136 -22.84 -14.49 -21.96
C ALA A 136 -21.51 -14.13 -21.27
N ARG A 137 -21.34 -14.52 -20.00
CA ARG A 137 -20.09 -14.33 -19.26
C ARG A 137 -19.70 -15.59 -18.51
N ILE A 138 -18.43 -15.98 -18.53
CA ILE A 138 -17.93 -16.98 -17.57
C ILE A 138 -18.12 -16.38 -16.16
N SER A 139 -18.85 -17.11 -15.31
CA SER A 139 -19.50 -16.65 -14.07
C SER A 139 -18.98 -15.34 -13.50
N ALA A 140 -19.86 -14.34 -13.45
CA ALA A 140 -19.60 -13.00 -12.92
C ALA A 140 -19.37 -12.95 -11.41
N GLY A 141 -19.45 -14.09 -10.71
CA GLY A 141 -19.18 -14.19 -9.28
C GLY A 141 -17.75 -13.79 -8.94
N LYS A 142 -17.57 -13.13 -7.79
CA LYS A 142 -16.23 -12.89 -7.26
C LYS A 142 -15.54 -14.24 -7.10
N GLN A 143 -14.42 -14.44 -7.78
CA GLN A 143 -13.63 -15.65 -7.68
C GLN A 143 -13.01 -15.68 -6.29
N ARG A 144 -13.42 -16.63 -5.47
CA ARG A 144 -12.92 -16.75 -4.10
C ARG A 144 -11.52 -17.36 -4.13
N ILE A 145 -10.52 -16.57 -3.76
CA ILE A 145 -9.15 -17.06 -3.60
C ILE A 145 -8.88 -17.15 -2.10
N THR A 146 -8.59 -18.36 -1.65
CA THR A 146 -8.03 -18.57 -0.32
C THR A 146 -6.52 -18.41 -0.42
N VAL A 147 -5.92 -17.54 0.39
CA VAL A 147 -4.48 -17.33 0.46
C VAL A 147 -3.95 -17.99 1.72
N THR A 148 -3.00 -18.90 1.59
CA THR A 148 -2.34 -19.52 2.75
C THR A 148 -0.85 -19.25 2.70
N ALA A 149 -0.29 -18.83 3.84
CA ALA A 149 1.12 -18.54 4.01
C ALA A 149 1.78 -19.63 4.84
N LEU A 150 2.85 -20.21 4.31
CA LEU A 150 3.71 -21.18 4.97
C LEU A 150 5.04 -20.48 5.19
N VAL A 151 5.44 -20.28 6.45
CA VAL A 151 6.59 -19.41 6.78
C VAL A 151 7.71 -20.22 7.42
N ALA A 152 8.92 -20.05 6.89
CA ALA A 152 10.14 -20.68 7.38
C ALA A 152 11.31 -19.68 7.43
N GLY A 153 11.58 -19.12 8.61
CA GLY A 153 12.77 -18.29 8.84
C GLY A 153 12.75 -16.91 8.17
N VAL A 154 11.57 -16.38 7.84
CA VAL A 154 11.35 -15.01 7.36
C VAL A 154 10.66 -14.22 8.47
N ARG A 155 11.01 -12.94 8.65
CA ARG A 155 10.42 -12.07 9.68
C ARG A 155 8.95 -11.77 9.35
N ASP A 156 8.08 -11.82 10.36
CA ASP A 156 6.63 -11.62 10.21
C ASP A 156 6.27 -10.32 9.50
N ASN A 157 6.92 -9.21 9.84
CA ASN A 157 6.65 -7.92 9.21
C ASN A 157 6.92 -7.90 7.69
N VAL A 158 7.85 -8.72 7.20
CA VAL A 158 8.13 -8.87 5.77
C VAL A 158 7.06 -9.73 5.10
N VAL A 159 6.62 -10.80 5.77
CA VAL A 159 5.54 -11.66 5.29
C VAL A 159 4.24 -10.88 5.19
N GLU A 160 3.86 -10.16 6.25
CA GLU A 160 2.66 -9.33 6.31
C GLU A 160 2.62 -8.26 5.21
N ALA A 161 3.76 -7.60 4.98
CA ALA A 161 3.86 -6.59 3.94
C ALA A 161 3.70 -7.21 2.54
N ALA A 162 4.30 -8.38 2.29
CA ALA A 162 4.18 -9.10 1.01
C ALA A 162 2.75 -9.63 0.80
N LEU A 163 2.12 -10.18 1.83
CA LEU A 163 0.72 -10.61 1.80
C LEU A 163 -0.19 -9.43 1.50
N THR A 164 -0.03 -8.31 2.21
CA THR A 164 -0.80 -7.09 1.97
C THR A 164 -0.72 -6.67 0.50
N GLU A 165 0.47 -6.68 -0.07
CA GLU A 165 0.66 -6.30 -1.46
C GLU A 165 -0.01 -7.25 -2.47
N ILE A 166 0.14 -8.57 -2.27
CA ILE A 166 -0.50 -9.59 -3.12
C ILE A 166 -2.03 -9.45 -3.03
N VAL A 167 -2.55 -9.32 -1.81
CA VAL A 167 -3.98 -9.20 -1.52
C VAL A 167 -4.54 -7.92 -2.14
N GLU A 168 -3.84 -6.79 -2.01
CA GLU A 168 -4.21 -5.53 -2.67
C GLU A 168 -4.17 -5.65 -4.19
N GLY A 169 -3.15 -6.33 -4.75
CA GLY A 169 -3.05 -6.58 -6.18
C GLY A 169 -4.23 -7.41 -6.70
N LEU A 170 -4.60 -8.48 -6.00
CA LEU A 170 -5.76 -9.30 -6.33
C LEU A 170 -7.06 -8.50 -6.21
N ASN A 171 -7.26 -7.77 -5.11
CA ASN A 171 -8.46 -6.96 -4.89
C ASN A 171 -8.61 -5.82 -5.90
N ARG A 172 -7.51 -5.22 -6.38
CA ARG A 172 -7.51 -4.16 -7.39
C ARG A 172 -8.16 -4.60 -8.71
N SER A 173 -8.13 -5.89 -9.03
CA SER A 173 -8.83 -6.43 -10.21
C SER A 173 -10.36 -6.38 -10.10
N GLY A 174 -10.91 -6.20 -8.90
CA GLY A 174 -12.35 -6.26 -8.61
C GLY A 174 -13.02 -7.62 -8.87
N ARG A 175 -12.25 -8.63 -9.28
CA ARG A 175 -12.77 -9.97 -9.62
C ARG A 175 -12.62 -10.96 -8.47
N PHE A 176 -11.71 -10.71 -7.55
CA PHE A 176 -11.37 -11.66 -6.50
C PHE A 176 -12.03 -11.31 -5.17
N GLN A 177 -12.48 -12.33 -4.46
CA GLN A 177 -12.77 -12.25 -3.03
C GLN A 177 -11.67 -13.02 -2.31
N VAL A 178 -10.78 -12.30 -1.65
CA VAL A 178 -9.66 -12.91 -0.95
C VAL A 178 -10.08 -13.32 0.46
N ALA A 179 -9.81 -14.57 0.82
CA ALA A 179 -9.97 -15.11 2.17
C ALA A 179 -8.61 -15.60 2.69
N MET A 180 -8.33 -15.43 3.98
CA MET A 180 -7.12 -15.99 4.59
C MET A 180 -7.36 -17.45 4.98
N GLY A 181 -6.36 -18.28 4.68
CA GLY A 181 -6.37 -19.72 4.86
C GLY A 181 -5.38 -20.18 5.91
N ASP A 182 -5.23 -19.46 7.01
CA ASP A 182 -4.28 -19.81 8.10
C ASP A 182 -4.56 -21.22 8.64
N GLN A 183 -5.85 -21.59 8.69
CA GLN A 183 -6.30 -22.92 9.10
C GLN A 183 -5.80 -24.05 8.17
N LEU A 184 -5.56 -23.77 6.89
CA LEU A 184 -5.01 -24.77 5.96
C LEU A 184 -3.56 -25.08 6.30
N GLY A 185 -2.76 -24.05 6.60
CA GLY A 185 -1.35 -24.23 7.00
C GLY A 185 -1.24 -25.02 8.31
N VAL A 186 -2.08 -24.69 9.30
CA VAL A 186 -2.15 -25.42 10.57
C VAL A 186 -2.57 -26.87 10.36
N TRP A 187 -3.60 -27.12 9.55
CA TRP A 187 -4.06 -28.47 9.24
C TRP A 187 -2.97 -29.28 8.51
N ALA A 188 -2.29 -28.71 7.52
CA ALA A 188 -1.22 -29.38 6.80
C ALA A 188 -0.07 -29.78 7.76
N ALA A 189 0.30 -28.88 8.68
CA ALA A 189 1.29 -29.17 9.71
C ALA A 189 0.86 -30.30 10.65
N GLN A 190 -0.42 -30.35 11.06
CA GLN A 190 -0.96 -31.45 11.88
C GLN A 190 -0.94 -32.81 11.16
N GLN A 191 -1.09 -32.82 9.83
CA GLN A 191 -0.97 -34.02 9.00
C GLN A 191 0.50 -34.40 8.70
N GLY A 192 1.48 -33.68 9.26
CA GLY A 192 2.89 -33.88 8.96
C GLY A 192 3.27 -33.54 7.52
N ILE A 193 2.46 -32.76 6.81
CA ILE A 193 2.73 -32.30 5.45
C ILE A 193 3.67 -31.10 5.54
N LYS A 194 4.87 -31.26 4.98
CA LYS A 194 5.84 -30.16 4.88
C LYS A 194 5.39 -29.12 3.84
N PRO A 195 5.81 -27.85 3.96
CA PRO A 195 5.46 -26.82 3.00
C PRO A 195 5.75 -27.21 1.54
N GLU A 196 6.90 -27.81 1.28
CA GLU A 196 7.30 -28.24 -0.08
C GLU A 196 6.33 -29.29 -0.64
N GLN A 197 5.95 -30.27 0.18
CA GLN A 197 5.01 -31.31 -0.21
C GLN A 197 3.61 -30.75 -0.46
N PHE A 198 3.20 -29.75 0.32
CA PHE A 198 1.93 -29.05 0.11
C PHE A 198 1.93 -28.29 -1.23
N LEU A 199 3.04 -27.62 -1.58
CA LEU A 199 3.24 -26.96 -2.87
C LEU A 199 3.32 -27.94 -4.06
N GLU A 200 3.64 -29.20 -3.81
CA GLU A 200 3.57 -30.31 -4.77
C GLU A 200 2.14 -30.91 -4.90
N GLY A 201 1.17 -30.40 -4.12
CA GLY A 201 -0.24 -30.80 -4.19
C GLY A 201 -0.65 -31.85 -3.15
N LYS A 202 0.24 -32.27 -2.25
CA LYS A 202 -0.09 -33.25 -1.19
C LYS A 202 -1.09 -32.66 -0.20
N GLY A 203 -2.18 -33.39 0.06
CA GLY A 203 -3.24 -32.97 0.97
C GLY A 203 -4.15 -31.86 0.43
N LEU A 204 -3.94 -31.40 -0.82
CA LEU A 204 -4.70 -30.29 -1.39
C LEU A 204 -6.18 -30.62 -1.57
N VAL A 205 -6.50 -31.82 -2.07
CA VAL A 205 -7.89 -32.24 -2.31
C VAL A 205 -8.67 -32.33 -1.00
N GLU A 206 -8.05 -32.92 0.02
CA GLU A 206 -8.63 -33.04 1.37
C GLU A 206 -8.82 -31.68 2.03
N ALA A 207 -7.80 -30.80 1.97
CA ALA A 207 -7.89 -29.44 2.46
C ALA A 207 -9.01 -28.67 1.75
N ALA A 208 -9.07 -28.76 0.41
CA ALA A 208 -10.05 -28.03 -0.37
C ALA A 208 -11.48 -28.48 -0.04
N ALA A 209 -11.72 -29.78 0.08
CA ALA A 209 -13.01 -30.33 0.47
C ALA A 209 -13.40 -29.92 1.90
N ARG A 210 -12.47 -29.99 2.86
CA ARG A 210 -12.71 -29.67 4.27
C ARG A 210 -13.01 -28.18 4.49
N PHE A 211 -12.23 -27.31 3.86
CA PHE A 211 -12.29 -25.86 4.08
C PHE A 211 -13.14 -25.12 3.04
N LYS A 212 -13.76 -25.83 2.09
CA LYS A 212 -14.58 -25.26 1.00
C LYS A 212 -13.79 -24.22 0.21
N VAL A 213 -12.65 -24.65 -0.32
CA VAL A 213 -11.70 -23.78 -1.06
C VAL A 213 -11.94 -23.94 -2.55
N ASP A 214 -12.37 -22.86 -3.19
CA ASP A 214 -12.61 -22.83 -4.63
C ASP A 214 -11.29 -22.66 -5.41
N HIS A 215 -10.47 -21.70 -5.00
CA HIS A 215 -9.12 -21.48 -5.50
C HIS A 215 -8.15 -21.27 -4.34
N LEU A 216 -6.94 -21.81 -4.47
CA LEU A 216 -5.90 -21.69 -3.44
C LEU A 216 -4.66 -20.99 -4.00
N LEU A 217 -4.21 -19.93 -3.33
CA LEU A 217 -2.87 -19.38 -3.48
C LEU A 217 -2.03 -19.79 -2.28
N ALA A 218 -1.13 -20.76 -2.47
CA ALA A 218 -0.17 -21.18 -1.46
C ALA A 218 1.13 -20.39 -1.62
N LEU A 219 1.55 -19.72 -0.56
CA LEU A 219 2.76 -18.89 -0.51
C LEU A 219 3.73 -19.48 0.50
N HIS A 220 4.85 -20.02 0.04
CA HIS A 220 5.92 -20.49 0.91
C HIS A 220 7.01 -19.43 1.03
N PHE A 221 7.06 -18.77 2.18
CA PHE A 221 8.08 -17.80 2.54
C PHE A 221 9.24 -18.52 3.21
N LYS A 222 10.42 -18.43 2.59
CA LYS A 222 11.67 -18.99 3.12
C LYS A 222 12.82 -18.00 2.97
N THR A 223 13.92 -18.28 3.63
CA THR A 223 15.16 -17.52 3.46
C THR A 223 16.09 -18.25 2.51
N VAL A 224 16.48 -17.60 1.40
CA VAL A 224 17.46 -18.10 0.44
C VAL A 224 18.61 -17.10 0.41
N GLU A 225 19.85 -17.55 0.64
CA GLU A 225 21.03 -16.66 0.71
C GLU A 225 20.85 -15.47 1.69
N ARG A 226 20.22 -15.72 2.85
CA ARG A 226 19.89 -14.70 3.87
C ARG A 226 18.91 -13.62 3.40
N LYS A 227 18.27 -13.79 2.24
CA LYS A 227 17.24 -12.90 1.72
C LYS A 227 15.86 -13.57 1.76
N PRO A 228 14.80 -12.82 2.12
CA PRO A 228 13.43 -13.31 2.01
C PRO A 228 13.08 -13.72 0.58
N PHE A 229 12.51 -14.91 0.43
CA PHE A 229 12.13 -15.52 -0.83
C PHE A 229 10.72 -16.10 -0.70
N VAL A 230 9.89 -15.94 -1.72
CA VAL A 230 8.54 -16.49 -1.76
C VAL A 230 8.38 -17.38 -2.99
N GLU A 231 7.88 -18.59 -2.76
CA GLU A 231 7.39 -19.49 -3.81
C GLU A 231 5.86 -19.48 -3.77
N ALA A 232 5.25 -19.11 -4.89
CA ALA A 232 3.81 -19.00 -5.06
C ALA A 232 3.30 -20.10 -5.98
N ARG A 233 2.33 -20.87 -5.49
CA ARG A 233 1.60 -21.87 -6.27
C ARG A 233 0.11 -21.53 -6.24
N PHE A 234 -0.49 -21.38 -7.40
CA PHE A 234 -1.93 -21.21 -7.54
C PHE A 234 -2.57 -22.51 -8.00
N PHE A 235 -3.59 -22.96 -7.28
CA PHE A 235 -4.31 -24.19 -7.56
C PHE A 235 -5.80 -23.91 -7.77
N THR A 236 -6.39 -24.71 -8.65
CA THR A 236 -7.83 -24.78 -8.88
C THR A 236 -8.28 -26.22 -8.60
N PRO A 237 -8.55 -26.57 -7.34
CA PRO A 237 -9.09 -27.88 -6.98
C PRO A 237 -10.30 -28.26 -7.85
N PRO A 238 -10.48 -29.56 -8.17
CA PRO A 238 -9.78 -30.71 -7.59
C PRO A 238 -8.39 -31.00 -8.20
N SER A 239 -7.92 -30.20 -9.17
CA SER A 239 -6.58 -30.37 -9.72
C SER A 239 -5.50 -30.19 -8.65
N THR A 240 -4.58 -31.15 -8.56
CA THR A 240 -3.38 -31.08 -7.70
C THR A 240 -2.19 -30.43 -8.40
N ALA A 241 -2.25 -30.26 -9.72
CA ALA A 241 -1.25 -29.51 -10.47
C ALA A 241 -1.49 -28.00 -10.31
N ALA A 242 -0.41 -27.27 -10.02
CA ALA A 242 -0.46 -25.81 -9.91
C ALA A 242 -0.69 -25.19 -11.30
N ALA A 243 -1.72 -24.36 -11.43
CA ALA A 243 -2.02 -23.60 -12.63
C ALA A 243 -1.08 -22.39 -12.80
N VAL A 244 -0.54 -21.86 -11.70
CA VAL A 244 0.56 -20.89 -11.70
C VAL A 244 1.64 -21.39 -10.74
N ALA A 245 2.89 -21.39 -11.19
CA ALA A 245 4.05 -21.60 -10.36
C ALA A 245 5.05 -20.46 -10.61
N SER A 246 5.30 -19.67 -9.57
CA SER A 246 6.20 -18.51 -9.64
C SER A 246 7.02 -18.42 -8.37
N ALA A 247 8.24 -17.90 -8.46
CA ALA A 247 9.10 -17.76 -7.31
C ALA A 247 9.95 -16.50 -7.45
N THR A 248 10.10 -15.74 -6.37
CA THR A 248 10.85 -14.49 -6.37
C THR A 248 11.39 -14.13 -5.00
N PHE A 249 12.44 -13.32 -4.96
CA PHE A 249 12.82 -12.61 -3.75
C PHE A 249 11.75 -11.58 -3.39
N VAL A 250 11.46 -11.45 -2.09
CA VAL A 250 10.57 -10.40 -1.57
C VAL A 250 11.38 -9.11 -1.49
N PRO A 251 11.01 -8.06 -2.25
CA PRO A 251 11.84 -6.86 -2.30
C PRO A 251 11.88 -6.14 -0.94
N SER A 252 13.00 -5.51 -0.62
CA SER A 252 13.15 -4.66 0.58
C SER A 252 12.26 -3.42 0.57
N SER A 253 11.64 -3.15 -0.58
CA SER A 253 10.73 -2.03 -0.83
C SER A 253 9.30 -2.28 -0.42
N VAL A 254 8.95 -3.53 -0.13
CA VAL A 254 7.72 -3.88 0.56
C VAL A 254 7.86 -3.39 2.00
N ARG A 255 7.86 -2.07 2.17
CA ARG A 255 7.73 -1.44 3.47
C ARG A 255 6.35 -1.82 3.95
N ALA A 256 6.27 -2.40 5.15
CA ALA A 256 5.02 -2.53 5.89
C ALA A 256 4.23 -1.26 5.67
N ALA A 257 3.01 -1.39 5.13
CA ALA A 257 2.18 -0.24 4.81
C ALA A 257 2.21 0.70 6.01
N ALA A 258 2.71 1.92 5.83
CA ALA A 258 2.44 2.97 6.80
C ALA A 258 0.92 2.98 6.99
N PRO A 259 0.39 3.03 8.22
CA PRO A 259 -1.03 2.84 8.47
C PRO A 259 -1.84 3.74 7.56
N ARG A 260 -2.53 3.16 6.57
CA ARG A 260 -3.47 3.90 5.72
C ARG A 260 -4.56 4.41 6.65
N GLU A 261 -4.69 5.72 6.75
CA GLU A 261 -5.75 6.38 7.50
C GLU A 261 -7.10 5.93 6.94
N ARG A 262 -7.72 4.98 7.65
CA ARG A 262 -9.01 4.38 7.33
C ARG A 262 -10.07 5.34 7.86
N PHE A 263 -10.83 5.97 6.96
CA PHE A 263 -12.00 6.79 7.30
C PHE A 263 -12.94 6.01 8.24
N SER A 264 -13.25 6.59 9.40
CA SER A 264 -13.99 5.95 10.50
C SER A 264 -15.48 5.84 10.22
N SER A 265 -16.03 4.63 10.21
CA SER A 265 -17.40 4.35 10.68
C SER A 265 -17.33 3.92 12.15
N GLY A 266 -18.15 4.53 12.99
CA GLY A 266 -18.02 4.56 14.46
C GLY A 266 -18.12 3.23 15.19
N GLY A 267 -17.44 3.20 16.34
CA GLY A 267 -17.46 2.13 17.35
C GLY A 267 -16.06 1.93 17.95
N ASP A 268 -15.88 2.39 19.19
CA ASP A 268 -14.70 2.30 20.07
C ASP A 268 -13.35 2.78 19.53
N ARG A 269 -13.12 4.09 19.72
CA ARG A 269 -11.84 4.75 19.44
C ARG A 269 -10.88 4.54 20.60
N GLN A 270 -9.98 3.58 20.45
CA GLN A 270 -8.66 3.67 21.10
C GLN A 270 -8.00 4.98 20.60
N PRO A 271 -7.56 5.90 21.48
CA PRO A 271 -6.88 7.10 21.03
C PRO A 271 -5.58 6.71 20.31
N PRO A 272 -5.20 7.42 19.25
CA PRO A 272 -4.03 7.07 18.44
C PRO A 272 -2.78 7.17 19.30
N GLN A 273 -1.94 6.13 19.31
CA GLN A 273 -0.61 6.23 19.90
C GLN A 273 0.16 7.35 19.16
N PRO A 274 0.61 8.41 19.85
CA PRO A 274 1.28 9.51 19.20
C PRO A 274 2.64 9.03 18.70
N LYS A 275 2.91 9.27 17.41
CA LYS A 275 4.27 9.20 16.84
C LYS A 275 5.22 9.92 17.78
N GLN A 276 6.36 9.31 18.10
CA GLN A 276 7.43 9.97 18.86
C GLN A 276 7.86 11.22 18.08
N ARG A 277 7.30 12.37 18.47
CA ARG A 277 7.70 13.69 18.00
C ARG A 277 9.12 13.96 18.51
N SER A 278 9.94 14.61 17.68
CA SER A 278 11.22 15.14 18.14
C SER A 278 11.00 16.08 19.32
N LEU A 279 11.98 16.19 20.21
CA LEU A 279 11.91 17.02 21.42
C LEU A 279 11.43 18.45 21.12
N LEU A 280 11.90 19.04 20.02
CA LEU A 280 11.49 20.36 19.52
C LEU A 280 10.02 20.44 19.12
N ALA A 281 9.48 19.40 18.49
CA ALA A 281 8.07 19.35 18.09
C ALA A 281 7.11 19.12 19.27
N ARG A 282 7.61 18.62 20.41
CA ARG A 282 6.85 18.54 21.67
C ARG A 282 6.84 19.87 22.43
N ILE A 283 7.96 20.58 22.43
CA ILE A 283 8.10 21.89 23.11
C ILE A 283 7.27 22.97 22.39
N LEU A 284 7.30 23.01 21.06
CA LEU A 284 6.54 23.99 20.26
C LEU A 284 5.02 23.71 20.22
N GLY A 285 4.60 22.49 20.56
CA GLY A 285 3.21 22.04 20.44
C GLY A 285 2.36 22.17 21.71
N GLY A 286 2.92 22.64 22.83
CA GLY A 286 2.17 22.91 24.07
C GLY A 286 1.61 21.69 24.83
N GLU A 287 1.75 20.47 24.31
CA GLU A 287 1.34 19.23 24.99
C GLU A 287 2.51 18.63 25.78
N LEU A 288 2.78 19.17 26.96
CA LEU A 288 3.52 18.47 28.00
C LEU A 288 2.50 17.81 28.93
N GLU A 289 2.05 16.59 28.60
CA GLU A 289 1.24 15.81 29.55
C GLU A 289 2.07 15.49 30.79
N ALA A 290 1.62 16.00 31.94
CA ALA A 290 2.23 15.85 33.26
C ALA A 290 2.29 14.41 33.82
N GLY A 291 1.98 13.39 33.01
CA GLY A 291 1.85 11.99 33.43
C GLY A 291 2.96 11.04 32.96
N SER A 292 3.93 11.52 32.18
CA SER A 292 4.96 10.65 31.56
C SER A 292 6.32 10.65 32.27
N TYR A 293 6.33 10.80 33.59
CA TYR A 293 7.54 10.52 34.37
C TYR A 293 7.46 9.11 34.93
N SER A 294 8.56 8.38 34.77
CA SER A 294 8.84 7.10 35.41
C SER A 294 8.26 7.07 36.82
N SER A 295 7.43 6.08 37.12
CA SER A 295 7.01 5.78 38.48
C SER A 295 8.24 5.62 39.36
N GLY A 296 8.41 6.56 40.28
CA GLY A 296 9.48 6.58 41.26
C GLY A 296 10.05 7.98 41.41
N GLU A 297 9.45 8.75 42.32
CA GLU A 297 9.97 9.99 42.94
C GLU A 297 9.29 11.30 42.51
N ASN A 298 8.37 11.75 43.37
CA ASN A 298 7.69 13.04 43.51
C ASN A 298 7.91 14.13 42.45
N SER A 299 6.79 14.58 41.87
CA SER A 299 6.64 15.76 41.00
C SER A 299 7.52 16.93 41.44
N ILE A 300 8.46 17.37 40.59
CA ILE A 300 9.22 18.60 40.80
C ILE A 300 8.25 19.78 40.64
N PRO A 301 7.95 20.57 41.69
CA PRO A 301 7.07 21.71 41.56
C PRO A 301 7.74 22.79 40.72
N LEU A 302 7.11 23.16 39.60
CA LEU A 302 7.54 24.29 38.78
C LEU A 302 7.39 25.58 39.60
N LYS A 303 8.49 26.31 39.80
CA LYS A 303 8.55 27.57 40.54
C LYS A 303 8.93 28.70 39.58
N GLU A 304 8.18 29.80 39.58
CA GLU A 304 8.53 31.02 38.84
C GLU A 304 9.85 31.59 39.40
N VAL A 305 10.86 31.72 38.54
CA VAL A 305 12.21 32.19 38.91
C VAL A 305 12.49 33.63 38.45
N GLY A 306 11.61 34.22 37.65
CA GLY A 306 11.70 35.61 37.19
C GLY A 306 10.63 35.96 36.18
N ARG A 307 10.29 37.25 36.11
CA ARG A 307 9.35 37.83 35.14
C ARG A 307 9.98 39.04 34.46
N PHE A 308 9.94 39.05 33.13
CA PHE A 308 10.52 40.09 32.31
C PHE A 308 9.43 40.92 31.64
N ALA A 309 9.65 42.23 31.55
CA ALA A 309 8.70 43.17 30.93
C ALA A 309 8.88 43.27 29.40
N PHE A 310 9.63 42.35 28.81
CA PHE A 310 9.90 42.26 27.37
C PHE A 310 9.67 40.83 26.88
N PRO A 311 9.30 40.64 25.60
CA PRO A 311 9.11 39.32 25.04
C PRO A 311 10.45 38.60 24.85
N ILE A 312 10.56 37.36 25.32
CA ILE A 312 11.73 36.51 25.09
C ILE A 312 11.49 35.76 23.78
N LEU A 313 12.20 36.14 22.72
CA LEU A 313 12.11 35.48 21.41
C LEU A 313 12.96 34.23 21.33
N ALA A 314 14.13 34.25 21.96
CA ALA A 314 15.00 33.08 22.08
C ALA A 314 15.71 33.07 23.45
N MET A 315 15.99 31.86 23.92
CA MET A 315 16.68 31.61 25.17
C MET A 315 17.61 30.41 25.01
N ASP A 316 18.77 30.47 25.64
CA ASP A 316 19.65 29.32 25.80
C ASP A 316 20.24 29.28 27.21
N VAL A 317 20.64 28.09 27.67
CA VAL A 317 21.29 27.92 28.97
C VAL A 317 22.60 27.17 28.79
N SER A 318 23.65 27.69 29.41
CA SER A 318 24.96 27.05 29.45
C SER A 318 25.48 27.05 30.88
N VAL A 319 26.25 26.02 31.24
CA VAL A 319 26.94 25.98 32.54
C VAL A 319 28.41 26.26 32.26
N ALA A 320 28.95 27.35 32.81
CA ALA A 320 30.32 27.70 32.56
C ALA A 320 31.26 26.71 33.30
N PRO A 321 32.27 26.14 32.63
CA PRO A 321 33.12 25.11 33.25
C PRO A 321 33.91 25.62 34.48
N LYS A 322 34.16 26.93 34.55
CA LYS A 322 35.03 27.57 35.54
C LYS A 322 34.39 27.69 36.93
N ASP A 323 33.11 28.01 37.01
CA ASP A 323 32.37 28.18 38.27
C ASP A 323 31.20 27.20 38.43
N GLN A 324 30.89 26.42 37.39
CA GLN A 324 29.77 25.47 37.34
C GLN A 324 28.41 26.14 37.62
N ILE A 325 28.31 27.46 37.44
CA ILE A 325 27.08 28.21 37.63
C ILE A 325 26.32 28.27 36.29
N PRO A 326 25.04 27.85 36.26
CA PRO A 326 24.21 27.97 35.07
C PRO A 326 24.00 29.44 34.72
N ARG A 327 24.16 29.76 33.44
CA ARG A 327 23.88 31.07 32.87
C ARG A 327 22.84 30.94 31.78
N VAL A 328 21.84 31.80 31.86
CA VAL A 328 20.73 31.88 30.90
C VAL A 328 20.93 33.13 30.07
N VAL A 329 20.88 32.95 28.75
CA VAL A 329 20.85 34.04 27.78
C VAL A 329 19.43 34.23 27.30
N PHE A 330 18.94 35.46 27.28
CA PHE A 330 17.68 35.86 26.69
C PHE A 330 17.93 36.85 25.56
N THR A 331 17.07 36.85 24.54
CA THR A 331 17.02 37.93 23.55
C THR A 331 15.60 38.23 23.13
N ASP A 332 15.31 39.51 22.88
CA ASP A 332 14.07 39.99 22.29
C ASP A 332 14.21 40.26 20.78
N GLY A 333 15.34 39.86 20.19
CA GLY A 333 15.69 40.08 18.79
C GLY A 333 16.48 41.36 18.53
N GLU A 334 16.52 42.29 19.47
CA GLU A 334 17.32 43.51 19.39
C GLU A 334 18.47 43.46 20.39
N LYS A 335 18.18 43.07 21.64
CA LYS A 335 19.14 43.03 22.75
C LYS A 335 19.35 41.62 23.26
N ILE A 336 20.50 41.38 23.87
CA ILE A 336 20.86 40.10 24.50
C ILE A 336 21.14 40.35 25.98
N TRP A 337 20.47 39.61 26.85
CA TRP A 337 20.71 39.64 28.28
C TRP A 337 21.27 38.31 28.78
N LEU A 338 22.31 38.38 29.60
CA LEU A 338 22.92 37.25 30.27
C LEU A 338 22.64 37.34 31.77
N TYR A 339 22.05 36.29 32.33
CA TYR A 339 21.78 36.15 33.76
C TYR A 339 22.46 34.89 34.29
N ARG A 340 22.96 34.94 35.51
CA ARG A 340 23.40 33.75 36.27
C ARG A 340 22.28 33.24 37.16
N VAL A 341 22.18 31.92 37.30
CA VAL A 341 21.20 31.25 38.16
C VAL A 341 21.87 30.93 39.49
N VAL A 342 21.58 31.71 40.52
CA VAL A 342 22.12 31.52 41.87
C VAL A 342 20.97 31.34 42.84
N GLU A 343 21.02 30.26 43.65
CA GLU A 343 19.97 29.94 44.63
C GLU A 343 18.54 29.95 44.06
N ARG A 344 18.40 29.57 42.78
CA ARG A 344 17.13 29.55 42.02
C ARG A 344 16.53 30.94 41.73
N ALA A 345 17.35 31.99 41.74
CA ALA A 345 17.03 33.32 41.25
C ALA A 345 17.92 33.71 40.06
N LEU A 346 17.42 34.60 39.19
CA LEU A 346 18.16 35.14 38.05
C LEU A 346 18.82 36.46 38.45
N GLU A 347 20.15 36.49 38.47
CA GLU A 347 20.93 37.70 38.72
C GLU A 347 21.53 38.21 37.40
N PRO A 348 21.37 39.49 37.04
CA PRO A 348 21.89 40.02 35.79
C PRO A 348 23.41 40.05 35.83
N GLU A 349 24.05 39.57 34.76
CA GLU A 349 25.50 39.56 34.61
C GLU A 349 25.94 40.55 33.53
N TRP A 350 25.25 40.57 32.39
CA TRP A 350 25.61 41.42 31.27
C TRP A 350 24.43 41.66 30.32
N THR A 351 24.44 42.81 29.63
CA THR A 351 23.50 43.13 28.55
C THR A 351 24.29 43.65 27.36
N TYR A 352 23.91 43.21 26.17
CA TYR A 352 24.41 43.69 24.89
C TYR A 352 23.28 44.29 24.08
N ASP A 353 23.54 45.47 23.52
CA ASP A 353 22.61 46.22 22.70
C ASP A 353 22.85 46.00 21.21
#